data_AF-A0A2D9INJ1-F1
#
_entry.id   AF-A0A2D9INJ1-F1
#
_cell.length_a   1.000
_cell.length_b   1.000
_cell.length_c   1.000
_cell.angle_alpha   90.00
_cell.angle_beta   90.00
_cell.angle_gamma   90.00
#
_symmetry.space_group_name_H-M   'P 1'
#
loop_
_entity.id
_entity.type
_entity.pdbx_description
1 polymer ?
#
loop_
_entity_poly.entity_id
_entity_poly.type
_entity_poly.pdbx_seq_one_letter_code
_entity_poly.pdbx_strand_id
1 'polypeptide(L)'
;MRKNNRISEIDSSPFPHVVVEDFLDEDTLELVIDALAGLEYSFSESDLFSYWASVKLTDIDHPALNVLREDLGDEKWREEVSRAFKVPKLSKIDMAAYVYGLGDFLLPHDDQVENRIIAYSLHLTPDLEEEDGGSLDLFEDNKGRSKLVKRIIPKFNSLNMFEVSATSWHQVSEILTDIQRLTLTGWYHV
;
A
#
# COMPACT_ATOMS: atom_id res chain seq x y z
N MET A 1 -6.05 7.00 -15.28
CA MET A 1 -7.19 7.42 -14.51
C MET A 1 -7.66 6.24 -13.70
N ARG A 2 -8.14 6.52 -12.51
CA ARG A 2 -8.78 5.53 -11.65
C ARG A 2 -10.07 5.02 -12.31
N LYS A 3 -10.22 3.71 -12.41
CA LYS A 3 -11.40 3.05 -13.02
C LYS A 3 -12.62 3.09 -12.11
N ASN A 4 -12.40 3.00 -10.80
CA ASN A 4 -13.46 2.85 -9.80
C ASN A 4 -13.48 4.03 -8.83
N ASN A 5 -14.63 4.68 -8.71
CA ASN A 5 -14.85 5.77 -7.74
C ASN A 5 -15.60 5.32 -6.49
N ARG A 6 -15.70 4.01 -6.27
CA ARG A 6 -16.43 3.42 -5.15
C ARG A 6 -15.70 2.22 -4.59
N ILE A 7 -15.69 2.13 -3.28
CA ILE A 7 -15.25 0.99 -2.49
C ILE A 7 -16.50 0.14 -2.21
N SER A 8 -16.49 -1.12 -2.64
CA SER A 8 -17.65 -2.02 -2.56
C SER A 8 -17.96 -2.44 -1.13
N GLU A 9 -16.99 -3.04 -0.44
CA GLU A 9 -17.15 -3.58 0.91
C GLU A 9 -15.84 -3.52 1.69
N ILE A 10 -15.91 -3.14 2.97
CA ILE A 10 -14.80 -3.19 3.91
C ILE A 10 -14.92 -4.47 4.73
N ASP A 11 -13.87 -5.28 4.74
CA ASP A 11 -13.76 -6.41 5.66
C ASP A 11 -13.32 -5.87 7.03
N SER A 12 -14.10 -6.17 8.07
CA SER A 12 -13.85 -5.67 9.43
C SER A 12 -12.82 -6.49 10.21
N SER A 13 -12.42 -7.68 9.75
CA SER A 13 -11.61 -8.63 10.52
C SER A 13 -10.29 -8.98 9.82
N PRO A 14 -9.12 -8.86 10.47
CA PRO A 14 -8.91 -8.55 11.89
C PRO A 14 -9.10 -7.07 12.28
N PHE A 15 -9.09 -6.19 11.30
CA PHE A 15 -9.40 -4.77 11.42
C PHE A 15 -9.92 -4.27 10.06
N PRO A 16 -10.55 -3.08 9.98
CA PRO A 16 -11.09 -2.56 8.72
C PRO A 16 -10.04 -2.49 7.61
N HIS A 17 -10.25 -3.25 6.54
CA HIS A 17 -9.38 -3.28 5.36
C HIS A 17 -10.15 -3.66 4.08
N VAL A 18 -9.57 -3.34 2.93
CA VAL A 18 -10.15 -3.66 1.62
C VAL A 18 -9.06 -3.81 0.55
N VAL A 19 -9.37 -4.61 -0.47
CA VAL A 19 -8.61 -4.71 -1.72
C VAL A 19 -9.48 -4.19 -2.85
N VAL A 20 -9.06 -3.11 -3.50
CA VAL A 20 -9.69 -2.59 -4.71
C VAL A 20 -8.88 -3.06 -5.90
N GLU A 21 -9.37 -4.10 -6.58
CA GLU A 21 -8.74 -4.65 -7.78
C GLU A 21 -8.95 -3.74 -9.00
N ASP A 22 -8.04 -3.82 -9.97
CA ASP A 22 -8.15 -3.12 -11.26
C ASP A 22 -8.36 -1.61 -11.07
N PHE A 23 -7.46 -1.00 -10.28
CA PHE A 23 -7.60 0.37 -9.79
C PHE A 23 -7.37 1.43 -10.88
N LEU A 24 -6.30 1.31 -11.66
CA LEU A 24 -5.94 2.21 -12.76
C LEU A 24 -6.34 1.63 -14.11
N ASP A 25 -6.67 2.48 -15.08
CA ASP A 25 -6.71 2.07 -16.49
C ASP A 25 -5.32 1.70 -17.03
N GLU A 26 -5.31 0.94 -18.12
CA GLU A 26 -4.09 0.37 -18.72
C GLU A 26 -3.08 1.45 -19.11
N ASP A 27 -3.52 2.50 -19.80
CA ASP A 27 -2.66 3.62 -20.22
C ASP A 27 -1.96 4.28 -19.03
N THR A 28 -2.69 4.49 -17.93
CA THR A 28 -2.14 5.15 -16.74
C THR A 28 -1.27 4.22 -15.92
N LEU A 29 -1.64 2.94 -15.86
CA LEU A 29 -0.84 1.93 -15.20
C LEU A 29 0.55 1.82 -15.86
N GLU A 30 0.60 1.77 -17.19
CA GLU A 30 1.86 1.76 -17.97
C GLU A 30 2.69 3.02 -17.69
N LEU A 31 2.07 4.20 -17.81
CA LEU A 31 2.74 5.48 -17.53
C LEU A 31 3.31 5.57 -16.11
N VAL A 32 2.59 5.03 -15.12
CA VAL A 32 3.03 5.02 -13.72
C VAL A 32 4.19 4.06 -13.53
N ILE A 33 4.13 2.85 -14.07
CA ILE A 33 5.21 1.86 -13.97
C ILE A 33 6.49 2.42 -14.60
N ASP A 34 6.39 3.00 -15.80
CA ASP A 34 7.53 3.63 -16.48
C ASP A 34 8.15 4.78 -15.66
N ALA A 35 7.30 5.63 -15.08
CA ALA A 35 7.76 6.73 -14.25
C ALA A 35 8.47 6.24 -12.98
N LEU A 36 7.97 5.19 -12.34
CA LEU A 36 8.59 4.61 -11.15
C LEU A 36 9.89 3.87 -11.49
N ALA A 37 9.95 3.15 -12.61
CA ALA A 37 11.17 2.50 -13.08
C ALA A 37 12.33 3.48 -13.35
N GLY A 38 12.01 4.74 -13.67
CA GLY A 38 12.99 5.81 -13.87
C GLY A 38 13.52 6.46 -12.60
N LEU A 39 13.03 6.08 -11.41
CA LEU A 39 13.46 6.67 -10.14
C LEU A 39 14.77 6.06 -9.63
N GLU A 40 15.49 6.85 -8.84
CA GLU A 40 16.57 6.32 -8.00
C GLU A 40 16.00 5.70 -6.73
N TYR A 41 16.48 4.50 -6.40
CA TYR A 41 16.15 3.79 -5.18
C TYR A 41 17.40 3.62 -4.32
N SER A 42 17.23 3.83 -3.01
CA SER A 42 18.28 3.57 -2.02
C SER A 42 17.92 2.36 -1.19
N PHE A 43 18.86 1.43 -1.04
CA PHE A 43 18.71 0.31 -0.12
C PHE A 43 18.66 0.81 1.32
N SER A 44 17.74 0.25 2.11
CA SER A 44 17.58 0.56 3.52
C SER A 44 17.26 -0.71 4.29
N GLU A 45 17.98 -0.92 5.39
CA GLU A 45 17.84 -2.09 6.24
C GLU A 45 17.85 -1.64 7.71
N SER A 46 17.04 -2.31 8.53
CA SER A 46 17.00 -2.18 9.97
C SER A 46 16.62 -3.52 10.61
N ASP A 47 16.44 -3.53 11.93
CA ASP A 47 15.82 -4.66 12.63
C ASP A 47 14.37 -4.92 12.21
N LEU A 48 13.67 -3.90 11.70
CA LEU A 48 12.28 -3.98 11.30
C LEU A 48 12.09 -4.34 9.81
N PHE A 49 13.03 -4.00 8.93
CA PHE A 49 12.82 -4.13 7.48
C PHE A 49 14.11 -4.27 6.68
N SER A 50 13.98 -4.78 5.46
CA SER A 50 14.96 -4.70 4.38
C SER A 50 14.20 -4.44 3.08
N TYR A 51 14.54 -3.36 2.36
CA TYR A 51 13.97 -3.03 1.05
C TYR A 51 14.73 -1.89 0.38
N TRP A 52 14.37 -1.60 -0.87
CA TRP A 52 14.77 -0.40 -1.60
C TRP A 52 13.65 0.62 -1.61
N ALA A 53 13.94 1.88 -1.30
CA ALA A 53 12.95 2.96 -1.25
C ALA A 53 13.32 4.12 -2.16
N SER A 54 12.33 4.72 -2.82
CA SER A 54 12.47 6.00 -3.49
C SER A 54 12.51 7.15 -2.48
N VAL A 55 12.80 8.36 -2.96
CA VAL A 55 12.43 9.58 -2.22
C VAL A 55 10.92 9.67 -2.05
N LYS A 56 10.45 10.52 -1.12
CA LYS A 56 9.02 10.86 -1.05
C LYS A 56 8.56 11.49 -2.36
N LEU A 57 7.47 10.98 -2.92
CA LEU A 57 6.94 11.38 -4.23
C LEU A 57 5.79 12.40 -4.11
N THR A 58 5.36 12.70 -2.89
CA THR A 58 4.23 13.61 -2.60
C THR A 58 4.38 14.96 -3.30
N ASP A 59 5.58 15.55 -3.29
CA ASP A 59 5.85 16.90 -3.80
C ASP A 59 6.64 16.91 -5.12
N ILE A 60 6.90 15.74 -5.71
CA ILE A 60 7.62 15.62 -6.98
C ILE A 60 6.69 16.00 -8.13
N ASP A 61 7.08 17.03 -8.89
CA ASP A 61 6.36 17.44 -10.09
C ASP A 61 6.80 16.60 -11.30
N HIS A 62 6.01 15.57 -11.61
CA HIS A 62 6.20 14.70 -12.76
C HIS A 62 4.83 14.32 -13.34
N PRO A 63 4.59 14.41 -14.67
CA PRO A 63 3.25 14.22 -15.25
C PRO A 63 2.55 12.94 -14.80
N ALA A 64 3.22 11.79 -14.86
CA ALA A 64 2.64 10.51 -14.44
C ALA A 64 2.39 10.42 -12.93
N LEU A 65 3.29 11.00 -12.11
CA LEU A 65 3.12 11.01 -10.65
C LEU A 65 2.02 11.99 -10.23
N ASN A 66 1.80 13.05 -11.01
CA ASN A 66 0.71 13.98 -10.80
C ASN A 66 -0.64 13.31 -11.04
N VAL A 67 -0.79 12.58 -12.15
CA VAL A 67 -1.99 11.77 -12.43
C VAL A 67 -2.21 10.74 -11.33
N LEU A 68 -1.17 10.02 -10.92
CA LEU A 68 -1.26 9.02 -9.85
C LEU A 68 -1.68 9.64 -8.51
N ARG A 69 -1.15 10.83 -8.17
CA ARG A 69 -1.52 11.55 -6.95
C ARG A 69 -2.99 12.00 -6.98
N GLU A 70 -3.50 12.41 -8.13
CA GLU A 70 -4.92 12.72 -8.32
C GLU A 70 -5.79 11.46 -8.20
N ASP A 71 -5.38 10.37 -8.84
CA ASP A 71 -6.08 9.09 -8.80
C ASP A 71 -6.09 8.46 -7.40
N LEU A 72 -5.07 8.69 -6.57
CA LEU A 72 -5.02 8.22 -5.18
C LEU A 72 -5.56 9.22 -4.17
N GLY A 73 -5.79 10.47 -4.56
CA GLY A 73 -5.83 11.54 -3.59
C GLY A 73 -6.72 12.71 -3.94
N ASP A 74 -7.50 12.71 -5.02
CA ASP A 74 -8.46 13.79 -5.28
C ASP A 74 -9.54 13.89 -4.19
N GLU A 75 -10.25 15.02 -4.15
CA GLU A 75 -11.26 15.26 -3.11
C GLU A 75 -12.36 14.19 -3.13
N LYS A 76 -12.81 13.77 -4.31
CA LYS A 76 -13.87 12.77 -4.47
C LYS A 76 -13.46 11.41 -3.89
N TRP A 77 -12.23 10.99 -4.15
CA TRP A 77 -11.70 9.74 -3.64
C TRP A 77 -11.47 9.78 -2.15
N ARG A 78 -10.90 10.87 -1.63
CA ARG A 78 -10.74 11.03 -0.18
C ARG A 78 -12.08 11.02 0.55
N GLU A 79 -13.12 11.63 0.00
CA GLU A 79 -14.49 11.55 0.54
C GLU A 79 -15.04 10.13 0.52
N GLU A 80 -14.80 9.38 -0.56
CA GLU A 80 -15.18 7.99 -0.68
C GLU A 80 -14.46 7.09 0.34
N VAL A 81 -13.14 7.27 0.52
CA VAL A 81 -12.33 6.55 1.51
C VAL A 81 -12.83 6.88 2.92
N SER A 82 -13.02 8.16 3.26
CA SER A 82 -13.59 8.58 4.55
C SER A 82 -14.94 7.92 4.81
N ARG A 83 -15.83 7.90 3.80
CA ARG A 83 -17.17 7.31 3.90
C ARG A 83 -17.12 5.79 4.09
N ALA A 84 -16.29 5.09 3.32
CA ALA A 84 -16.20 3.63 3.34
C ALA A 84 -15.66 3.12 4.68
N PHE A 85 -14.58 3.72 5.17
CA PHE A 85 -13.95 3.38 6.45
C PHE A 85 -14.65 4.01 7.66
N LYS A 86 -15.58 4.95 7.46
CA LYS A 86 -16.28 5.70 8.51
C LYS A 86 -15.32 6.50 9.40
N VAL A 87 -14.29 7.08 8.80
CA VAL A 87 -13.25 7.89 9.45
C VAL A 87 -13.50 9.39 9.20
N PRO A 88 -12.82 10.30 9.93
CA PRO A 88 -12.89 11.74 9.68
C PRO A 88 -12.52 12.13 8.23
N LYS A 89 -12.81 13.39 7.87
CA LYS A 89 -12.44 13.93 6.55
C LYS A 89 -10.93 13.88 6.36
N LEU A 90 -10.49 13.27 5.27
CA LEU A 90 -9.09 13.17 4.89
C LEU A 90 -8.68 14.39 4.05
N SER A 91 -7.56 15.03 4.41
CA SER A 91 -7.11 16.29 3.82
C SER A 91 -6.02 16.12 2.76
N LYS A 92 -5.13 15.14 2.94
CA LYS A 92 -3.97 14.91 2.08
C LYS A 92 -3.54 13.45 2.09
N ILE A 93 -2.65 13.12 1.16
CA ILE A 93 -1.91 11.87 1.12
C ILE A 93 -0.41 12.14 1.13
N ASP A 94 0.37 11.15 1.52
CA ASP A 94 1.78 11.04 1.12
C ASP A 94 2.01 9.74 0.36
N MET A 95 3.11 9.65 -0.39
CA MET A 95 3.45 8.44 -1.13
C MET A 95 4.96 8.30 -1.35
N ALA A 96 5.43 7.07 -1.34
CA ALA A 96 6.76 6.65 -1.77
C ALA A 96 6.69 5.28 -2.45
N ALA A 97 7.65 4.99 -3.32
CA ALA A 97 7.75 3.69 -3.96
C ALA A 97 8.79 2.82 -3.25
N TYR A 98 8.50 1.53 -3.19
CA TYR A 98 9.33 0.52 -2.56
C TYR A 98 9.51 -0.67 -3.49
N VAL A 99 10.70 -1.23 -3.51
CA VAL A 99 11.03 -2.47 -4.20
C VAL A 99 11.56 -3.47 -3.18
N TYR A 100 10.92 -4.63 -3.12
CA TYR A 100 11.36 -5.77 -2.33
C TYR A 100 11.94 -6.82 -3.27
N GLY A 101 13.23 -7.13 -3.12
CA GLY A 101 13.91 -8.23 -3.81
C GLY A 101 14.02 -9.48 -2.94
N LEU A 102 14.68 -10.53 -3.43
CA LEU A 102 14.92 -11.77 -2.67
C LEU A 102 15.49 -11.49 -1.26
N GLY A 103 14.79 -11.98 -0.23
CA GLY A 103 15.16 -11.80 1.18
C GLY A 103 14.71 -10.49 1.81
N ASP A 104 14.13 -9.55 1.05
CA ASP A 104 13.57 -8.31 1.59
C ASP A 104 12.24 -8.57 2.31
N PHE A 105 11.96 -7.79 3.36
CA PHE A 105 10.80 -7.94 4.23
C PHE A 105 10.43 -6.62 4.94
N LEU A 106 9.26 -6.60 5.57
CA LEU A 106 8.90 -5.59 6.58
C LEU A 106 8.15 -6.29 7.69
N LEU A 107 8.76 -6.41 8.87
CA LEU A 107 8.26 -7.17 10.02
C LEU A 107 6.98 -6.54 10.63
N PRO A 108 6.29 -7.26 11.54
CA PRO A 108 5.03 -6.80 12.11
C PRO A 108 5.12 -5.42 12.79
N HIS A 109 4.23 -4.51 12.39
CA HIS A 109 4.07 -3.16 12.93
C HIS A 109 2.61 -2.68 12.75
N ASP A 110 2.24 -1.55 13.34
CA ASP A 110 0.85 -1.05 13.37
C ASP A 110 0.63 0.28 12.63
N ASP A 111 1.70 0.86 12.07
CA ASP A 111 1.72 2.13 11.35
C ASP A 111 1.34 3.39 12.17
N GLN A 112 1.33 3.29 13.51
CA GLN A 112 0.96 4.41 14.37
C GLN A 112 1.97 5.56 14.37
N VAL A 113 1.74 6.49 13.45
CA VAL A 113 2.39 7.79 13.41
C VAL A 113 1.30 8.86 13.40
N GLU A 114 1.57 9.98 14.07
CA GLU A 114 0.63 11.09 14.21
C GLU A 114 -0.01 11.50 12.87
N ASN A 115 -1.32 11.67 12.87
CA ASN A 115 -2.18 12.06 11.74
C ASN A 115 -2.41 11.02 10.63
N ARG A 116 -1.78 9.84 10.65
CA ARG A 116 -2.12 8.76 9.72
C ARG A 116 -3.46 8.12 10.09
N ILE A 117 -4.36 8.00 9.11
CA ILE A 117 -5.70 7.43 9.31
C ILE A 117 -5.90 6.17 8.49
N ILE A 118 -5.56 6.20 7.21
CA ILE A 118 -5.69 5.05 6.30
C ILE A 118 -4.32 4.80 5.69
N ALA A 119 -3.77 3.60 5.87
CA ALA A 119 -2.61 3.15 5.12
C ALA A 119 -3.07 2.56 3.79
N TYR A 120 -2.26 2.73 2.75
CA TYR A 120 -2.55 2.13 1.45
C TYR A 120 -1.29 1.65 0.74
N SER A 121 -1.44 0.62 -0.10
CA SER A 121 -0.42 0.16 -1.04
C SER A 121 -1.03 -0.19 -2.40
N LEU A 122 -0.48 0.40 -3.46
CA LEU A 122 -0.80 0.06 -4.85
C LEU A 122 0.27 -0.90 -5.38
N HIS A 123 -0.17 -2.06 -5.83
CA HIS A 123 0.71 -3.16 -6.22
C HIS A 123 0.91 -3.21 -7.74
N LEU A 124 2.17 -3.18 -8.16
CA LEU A 124 2.57 -2.92 -9.56
C LEU A 124 3.48 -4.02 -10.14
N THR A 125 3.53 -5.18 -9.49
CA THR A 125 4.23 -6.36 -10.01
C THR A 125 3.21 -7.37 -10.54
N PRO A 126 3.30 -7.76 -11.83
CA PRO A 126 2.47 -8.82 -12.40
C PRO A 126 2.87 -10.20 -11.86
N ASP A 127 1.92 -11.14 -11.93
CA ASP A 127 2.15 -12.58 -11.71
C ASP A 127 2.80 -12.95 -10.36
N LEU A 128 2.57 -12.16 -9.31
CA LEU A 128 3.02 -12.49 -7.96
C LEU A 128 2.18 -13.64 -7.37
N GLU A 129 2.84 -14.76 -7.05
CA GLU A 129 2.20 -15.97 -6.50
C GLU A 129 2.50 -16.13 -4.99
N GLU A 130 1.87 -17.11 -4.34
CA GLU A 130 2.07 -17.34 -2.90
C GLU A 130 3.49 -17.83 -2.59
N GLU A 131 4.08 -18.59 -3.50
CA GLU A 131 5.44 -19.14 -3.42
C GLU A 131 6.53 -18.06 -3.47
N ASP A 132 6.24 -16.91 -4.06
CA ASP A 132 7.16 -15.78 -4.13
C ASP A 132 7.31 -15.06 -2.79
N GLY A 133 6.38 -15.26 -1.86
CA GLY A 133 6.31 -14.49 -0.62
C GLY A 133 5.79 -13.07 -0.85
N GLY A 134 6.32 -12.06 -0.13
CA GLY A 134 5.90 -10.66 -0.32
C GLY A 134 4.45 -10.33 0.01
N SER A 135 3.76 -11.21 0.72
CA SER A 135 2.35 -11.08 1.05
C SER A 135 2.09 -10.00 2.10
N LEU A 136 0.92 -9.36 2.03
CA LEU A 136 0.43 -8.52 3.13
C LEU A 136 -0.25 -9.42 4.16
N ASP A 137 0.43 -9.60 5.28
CA ASP A 137 0.04 -10.47 6.37
C ASP A 137 -0.62 -9.63 7.48
N LEU A 138 -1.85 -9.96 7.86
CA LEU A 138 -2.62 -9.24 8.88
C LEU A 138 -2.73 -10.08 10.16
N PHE A 139 -2.45 -9.44 11.29
CA PHE A 139 -2.44 -10.06 12.60
C PHE A 139 -3.63 -9.58 13.44
N GLU A 140 -4.13 -10.48 14.28
CA GLU A 140 -5.05 -10.14 15.37
C GLU A 140 -4.25 -10.09 16.69
N ASP A 141 -4.52 -9.09 17.53
CA ASP A 141 -4.04 -9.11 18.91
C ASP A 141 -4.84 -10.12 19.73
N ASN A 142 -4.17 -11.19 20.13
CA ASN A 142 -4.73 -12.20 21.02
C ASN A 142 -4.01 -12.17 22.37
N LYS A 143 -4.42 -11.22 23.23
CA LYS A 143 -3.98 -11.10 24.63
C LYS A 143 -2.45 -10.92 24.74
N GLY A 144 -1.89 -10.02 23.93
CA GLY A 144 -0.45 -9.76 23.91
C GLY A 144 0.34 -10.78 23.09
N ARG A 145 -0.32 -11.53 22.20
CA ARG A 145 0.29 -12.35 21.17
C ARG A 145 -0.31 -12.00 19.82
N SER A 146 0.51 -11.49 18.92
CA SER A 146 0.11 -11.29 17.52
C SER A 146 -0.02 -12.64 16.83
N LYS A 147 -1.22 -12.95 16.31
CA LYS A 147 -1.47 -14.17 15.54
C LYS A 147 -1.79 -13.77 14.10
N LEU A 148 -1.06 -14.34 13.14
CA LEU A 148 -1.41 -14.21 11.73
C LEU A 148 -2.78 -14.85 11.49
N VAL A 149 -3.73 -14.09 10.97
CA VAL A 149 -5.10 -14.57 10.71
C VAL A 149 -5.53 -14.41 9.26
N LYS A 150 -4.88 -13.51 8.51
CA LYS A 150 -5.18 -13.30 7.09
C LYS A 150 -3.90 -13.02 6.31
N ARG A 151 -3.77 -13.65 5.16
CA ARG A 151 -2.72 -13.41 4.18
C ARG A 151 -3.36 -12.89 2.90
N ILE A 152 -2.86 -11.78 2.39
CA ILE A 152 -3.32 -11.17 1.13
C ILE A 152 -2.14 -11.24 0.17
N ILE A 153 -2.26 -12.06 -0.88
CA ILE A 153 -1.32 -12.05 -2.00
C ILE A 153 -1.62 -10.83 -2.86
N PRO A 154 -0.68 -9.87 -2.97
CA PRO A 154 -0.89 -8.66 -3.76
C PRO A 154 -1.20 -8.98 -5.21
N LYS A 155 -2.31 -8.44 -5.72
CA LYS A 155 -2.66 -8.57 -7.14
C LYS A 155 -2.12 -7.40 -7.92
N PHE A 156 -1.74 -7.64 -9.17
CA PHE A 156 -1.34 -6.56 -10.07
C PHE A 156 -2.48 -5.54 -10.23
N ASN A 157 -2.13 -4.26 -10.18
CA ASN A 157 -3.07 -3.14 -10.24
C ASN A 157 -4.15 -3.16 -9.14
N SER A 158 -3.83 -3.72 -7.96
CA SER A 158 -4.73 -3.65 -6.80
C SER A 158 -4.26 -2.62 -5.77
N LEU A 159 -5.21 -1.82 -5.28
CA LEU A 159 -5.02 -0.90 -4.17
C LEU A 159 -5.53 -1.54 -2.88
N ASN A 160 -4.60 -1.90 -2.00
CA ASN A 160 -4.89 -2.39 -0.66
C ASN A 160 -4.98 -1.20 0.30
N MET A 161 -5.98 -1.17 1.17
CA MET A 161 -6.18 -0.11 2.16
C MET A 161 -6.62 -0.66 3.49
N PHE A 162 -6.20 -0.06 4.60
CA PHE A 162 -6.69 -0.39 5.94
C PHE A 162 -6.65 0.80 6.89
N GLU A 163 -7.50 0.76 7.93
CA GLU A 163 -7.52 1.77 8.99
C GLU A 163 -6.32 1.60 9.94
N VAL A 164 -5.58 2.68 10.17
CA VAL A 164 -4.46 2.74 11.12
C VAL A 164 -5.02 2.83 12.55
N SER A 165 -4.63 1.89 13.40
CA SER A 165 -5.10 1.77 14.77
C SER A 165 -4.08 1.03 15.65
N ALA A 166 -4.34 0.86 16.96
CA ALA A 166 -3.46 0.10 17.85
C ALA A 166 -3.46 -1.41 17.57
N THR A 167 -4.40 -1.84 16.73
CA THR A 167 -4.66 -3.24 16.41
C THR A 167 -4.40 -3.56 14.94
N SER A 168 -4.01 -2.58 14.11
CA SER A 168 -3.73 -2.77 12.68
C SER A 168 -2.36 -3.40 12.42
N TRP A 169 -2.03 -4.45 13.18
CA TRP A 169 -0.76 -5.16 13.07
C TRP A 169 -0.67 -5.89 11.74
N HIS A 170 0.37 -5.59 10.98
CA HIS A 170 0.59 -6.18 9.67
C HIS A 170 2.08 -6.25 9.34
N GLN A 171 2.44 -7.07 8.35
CA GLN A 171 3.80 -7.19 7.84
C GLN A 171 3.77 -7.38 6.31
N VAL A 172 4.92 -7.17 5.66
CA VAL A 172 5.21 -7.72 4.34
C VAL A 172 6.08 -8.96 4.56
N SER A 173 5.56 -10.14 4.23
CA SER A 173 6.33 -11.37 4.36
C SER A 173 7.57 -11.33 3.46
N GLU A 174 8.63 -12.03 3.86
CA GLU A 174 9.87 -12.14 3.09
C GLU A 174 9.60 -12.55 1.63
N ILE A 175 10.35 -11.99 0.69
CA ILE A 175 10.39 -12.44 -0.71
C ILE A 175 11.28 -13.67 -0.80
N LEU A 176 10.77 -14.76 -1.38
CA LEU A 176 11.42 -16.07 -1.38
C LEU A 176 11.99 -16.48 -2.74
N THR A 177 11.68 -15.73 -3.79
CA THR A 177 12.12 -15.98 -5.18
C THR A 177 12.85 -14.77 -5.75
N ASP A 178 13.54 -14.95 -6.88
CA ASP A 178 14.30 -13.88 -7.54
C ASP A 178 13.37 -12.97 -8.37
N ILE A 179 12.53 -12.21 -7.64
CA ILE A 179 11.60 -11.23 -8.19
C ILE A 179 11.86 -9.83 -7.63
N GLN A 180 11.32 -8.81 -8.28
CA GLN A 180 11.29 -7.44 -7.77
C GLN A 180 9.84 -7.01 -7.58
N ARG A 181 9.39 -6.99 -6.31
CA ARG A 181 8.04 -6.55 -5.94
C ARG A 181 8.00 -5.04 -5.79
N LEU A 182 7.50 -4.34 -6.81
CA LEU A 182 7.26 -2.90 -6.83
C LEU A 182 5.90 -2.58 -6.20
N THR A 183 5.92 -1.70 -5.21
CA THR A 183 4.71 -1.19 -4.56
C THR A 183 4.83 0.31 -4.32
N LEU A 184 3.75 1.05 -4.55
CA LEU A 184 3.64 2.43 -4.09
C LEU A 184 2.86 2.41 -2.77
N THR A 185 3.43 2.94 -1.70
CA THR A 185 2.83 2.92 -0.37
C THR A 185 2.69 4.34 0.16
N GLY A 186 1.64 4.59 0.93
CA GLY A 186 1.37 5.89 1.51
C GLY A 186 0.28 5.87 2.57
N TRP A 187 -0.03 7.05 3.11
CA TRP A 187 -1.09 7.23 4.09
C TRP A 187 -1.99 8.41 3.72
N TYR A 188 -3.28 8.27 4.02
CA TYR A 188 -4.21 9.39 4.08
C TYR A 188 -4.18 9.99 5.48
N HIS A 189 -4.21 11.32 5.54
CA HIS A 189 -4.10 12.09 6.78
C HIS A 189 -5.34 12.95 7.03
N VAL A 190 -5.62 13.25 8.30
CA VAL A 190 -6.50 14.38 8.68
C VAL A 190 -5.84 15.72 8.42
#